data_AF-A0A6G1IBZ9-F1
#
_entry.id   AF-A0A6G1IBZ9-F1
#
_cell.length_a   1.000
_cell.length_b   1.000
_cell.length_c   1.000
_cell.angle_alpha   90.00
_cell.angle_beta   90.00
_cell.angle_gamma   90.00
#
_symmetry.space_group_name_H-M   'P 1'
#
loop_
_entity.id
_entity.type
_entity.pdbx_description
1 polymer ?
#
loop_
_entity_poly.entity_id
_entity_poly.type
_entity_poly.pdbx_seq_one_letter_code
_entity_poly.pdbx_strand_id
1 'polypeptide(L)'
;MAPPSRFGWPSLAAFFLLFLSLLNIATAAPLPDDHVKKTLVARKTSITQERYEAYLTQYFPDTGHYLFYTGGSERQVEAFKAKNSGYYYYDDLFNAHNDDHPWYEAFNEDNDEDDGEASSKAMAAKASGEVLVFGGIEYKGQNSFFTRQEIDILHKGIQDGRINSINHMAKGATDPSQVMAKEDANGVFTWQDGYKEGDKNAGNGSDVVDDSDSDAEDALDDAEDALDDWTR
;
A
#
# COMPACT_ATOMS: atom_id res chain seq x y z
N MET A 1 -17.75 38.73 66.92
CA MET A 1 -18.68 37.82 66.23
C MET A 1 -19.27 38.55 65.02
N ALA A 2 -18.90 38.13 63.81
CA ALA A 2 -19.57 38.25 62.50
C ALA A 2 -18.65 37.52 61.47
N PRO A 3 -19.21 36.92 60.39
CA PRO A 3 -18.79 35.61 59.86
C PRO A 3 -17.78 35.66 58.69
N PRO A 4 -17.23 34.50 58.25
CA PRO A 4 -16.26 34.43 57.16
C PRO A 4 -16.96 34.43 55.80
N SER A 5 -16.48 35.22 54.83
CA SER A 5 -16.85 35.06 53.43
C SER A 5 -15.72 34.38 52.67
N ARG A 6 -15.84 33.05 52.58
CA ARG A 6 -15.31 32.26 51.48
C ARG A 6 -16.06 32.68 50.22
N PHE A 7 -15.39 33.24 49.23
CA PHE A 7 -15.86 33.20 47.85
C PHE A 7 -14.66 32.97 46.94
N GLY A 8 -14.51 31.69 46.59
CA GLY A 8 -13.52 31.22 45.63
C GLY A 8 -13.79 31.83 44.27
N TRP A 9 -12.73 32.23 43.60
CA TRP A 9 -12.74 32.50 42.18
C TRP A 9 -13.26 31.27 41.44
N PRO A 10 -14.40 31.35 40.73
CA PRO A 10 -14.74 30.30 39.79
C PRO A 10 -13.67 30.35 38.69
N SER A 11 -12.97 29.24 38.53
CA SER A 11 -11.89 29.13 37.55
C SER A 11 -12.45 29.42 36.16
N LEU A 12 -11.74 30.30 35.43
CA LEU A 12 -11.99 30.57 34.01
C LEU A 12 -12.09 29.27 33.18
N ALA A 13 -11.45 28.20 33.66
CA ALA A 13 -11.50 26.85 33.12
C ALA A 13 -12.91 26.23 33.08
N ALA A 14 -13.77 26.51 34.07
CA ALA A 14 -15.14 25.98 34.08
C ALA A 14 -16.02 26.63 33.00
N PHE A 15 -15.80 27.92 32.71
CA PHE A 15 -16.47 28.60 31.60
C PHE A 15 -15.93 28.13 30.24
N PHE A 16 -14.63 27.87 30.13
CA PHE A 16 -14.00 27.40 28.90
C PHE A 16 -14.47 25.98 28.52
N LEU A 17 -14.62 25.09 29.50
CA LEU A 17 -15.13 23.73 29.27
C LEU A 17 -16.63 23.70 28.91
N LEU A 18 -17.42 24.64 29.43
CA LEU A 18 -18.83 24.81 29.05
C LEU A 18 -18.99 25.39 27.63
N PHE A 19 -18.01 26.17 27.16
CA PHE A 19 -17.98 26.66 25.78
C PHE A 19 -17.59 25.56 24.78
N LEU A 20 -16.67 24.66 25.18
CA LEU A 20 -16.30 23.48 24.39
C LEU A 20 -17.44 22.46 24.26
N SER A 21 -18.32 22.32 25.26
CA SER A 21 -19.46 21.39 25.19
C SER A 21 -20.63 21.89 24.34
N LEU A 22 -20.70 23.19 24.05
CA LEU A 22 -21.67 23.79 23.13
C LEU A 22 -21.17 23.81 21.67
N LEU A 23 -19.86 23.62 21.47
CA LEU A 23 -19.28 23.33 20.15
C LEU A 23 -19.40 21.84 19.84
N ASN A 24 -20.65 21.33 19.84
CA ASN A 24 -21.02 20.15 19.06
C ASN A 24 -21.06 20.52 17.57
N ILE A 25 -20.01 21.20 17.10
CA ILE A 25 -19.75 21.31 15.67
C ILE A 25 -19.07 20.01 15.32
N ALA A 26 -19.89 18.99 15.07
CA ALA A 26 -19.55 18.01 14.06
C ALA A 26 -19.37 18.82 12.77
N THR A 27 -18.16 19.34 12.55
CA THR A 27 -17.72 19.68 11.22
C THR A 27 -17.67 18.33 10.52
N ALA A 28 -18.79 17.95 9.90
CA ALA A 28 -18.71 17.10 8.73
C ALA A 28 -17.72 17.82 7.82
N ALA A 29 -16.47 17.37 7.84
CA ALA A 29 -15.52 17.80 6.86
C ALA A 29 -16.21 17.59 5.51
N PRO A 30 -16.24 18.59 4.62
CA PRO A 30 -16.71 18.34 3.27
C PRO A 30 -15.94 17.13 2.76
N LEU A 31 -16.68 16.11 2.31
CA LEU A 31 -16.08 14.93 1.70
C LEU A 31 -15.14 15.44 0.60
N PRO A 32 -13.86 15.04 0.58
CA PRO A 32 -12.95 15.41 -0.50
C PRO A 32 -13.60 15.04 -1.83
N ASP A 33 -13.48 15.94 -2.82
CA ASP A 33 -14.06 15.77 -4.15
C ASP A 33 -13.75 14.37 -4.68
N ASP A 34 -14.82 13.63 -4.94
CA ASP A 34 -14.82 12.23 -5.33
C ASP A 34 -14.36 12.14 -6.79
N HIS A 35 -13.04 12.04 -7.01
CA HIS A 35 -12.47 11.89 -8.35
C HIS A 35 -12.80 10.54 -9.01
N VAL A 36 -13.49 9.64 -8.31
CA VAL A 36 -14.11 8.45 -8.88
C VAL A 36 -15.49 8.37 -8.26
N LYS A 37 -16.57 8.40 -9.04
CA LYS A 37 -17.97 8.36 -8.56
C LYS A 37 -18.32 7.05 -7.83
N LYS A 38 -17.61 6.66 -6.77
CA LYS A 38 -18.03 5.63 -5.81
C LYS A 38 -19.02 6.29 -4.86
N THR A 39 -20.14 6.73 -5.44
CA THR A 39 -21.29 7.25 -4.70
C THR A 39 -21.63 6.25 -3.60
N LEU A 40 -22.01 6.73 -2.42
CA LEU A 40 -22.54 5.91 -1.31
C LEU A 40 -23.86 5.23 -1.74
N VAL A 41 -23.78 4.26 -2.65
CA VAL A 41 -24.85 3.33 -2.99
C VAL A 41 -24.82 2.24 -1.92
N ALA A 42 -25.98 1.88 -1.38
CA ALA A 42 -26.09 0.72 -0.51
C ALA A 42 -25.79 -0.54 -1.35
N ARG A 43 -24.51 -0.94 -1.37
CA ARG A 43 -24.05 -2.13 -2.09
C ARG A 43 -24.66 -3.37 -1.45
N LYS A 44 -25.01 -4.35 -2.27
CA LYS A 44 -25.88 -5.47 -1.87
C LYS A 44 -25.12 -6.75 -1.60
N THR A 45 -23.92 -6.91 -2.16
CA THR A 45 -23.16 -8.16 -2.06
C THR A 45 -21.66 -7.87 -2.08
N SER A 46 -20.94 -8.29 -1.04
CA SER A 46 -19.48 -8.26 -1.04
C SER A 46 -18.94 -9.28 -2.04
N ILE A 47 -17.91 -8.90 -2.80
CA ILE A 47 -17.22 -9.78 -3.73
C ILE A 47 -16.44 -10.82 -2.92
N THR A 48 -16.76 -12.10 -3.11
CA THR A 48 -16.07 -13.18 -2.39
C THR A 48 -14.70 -13.47 -2.98
N GLN A 49 -13.84 -14.13 -2.20
CA GLN A 49 -12.53 -14.60 -2.66
C GLN A 49 -12.64 -15.44 -3.94
N GLU A 50 -13.61 -16.36 -4.02
CA GLU A 50 -13.78 -17.23 -5.19
C GLU A 50 -14.14 -16.44 -6.46
N ARG A 51 -14.90 -15.35 -6.32
CA ARG A 51 -15.20 -14.46 -7.46
C ARG A 51 -13.96 -13.71 -7.92
N TYR A 52 -13.14 -13.21 -7.00
CA TYR A 52 -11.84 -12.62 -7.36
C TYR A 52 -10.90 -13.65 -8.01
N GLU A 53 -10.85 -14.88 -7.52
CA GLU A 53 -10.02 -15.94 -8.13
C GLU A 53 -10.48 -16.29 -9.56
N ALA A 54 -11.79 -16.32 -9.81
CA ALA A 54 -12.36 -16.51 -11.14
C ALA A 54 -11.98 -15.35 -12.08
N TYR A 55 -12.12 -14.12 -11.60
CA TYR A 55 -11.68 -12.91 -12.30
C TYR A 55 -10.19 -12.95 -12.66
N LEU A 56 -9.31 -13.21 -11.70
CA LEU A 56 -7.86 -13.32 -11.93
C LEU A 56 -7.55 -14.41 -12.95
N THR A 57 -8.24 -15.56 -12.88
CA THR A 57 -8.03 -16.66 -13.84
C THR A 57 -8.40 -16.26 -15.27
N GLN A 58 -9.43 -15.42 -15.44
CA GLN A 58 -9.91 -14.99 -16.75
C GLN A 58 -9.05 -13.89 -17.38
N TYR A 59 -8.70 -12.86 -16.59
CA TYR A 59 -8.10 -11.64 -17.13
C TYR A 59 -6.60 -11.50 -16.86
N PHE A 60 -6.08 -12.21 -15.86
CA PHE A 60 -4.66 -12.17 -15.45
C PHE A 60 -4.09 -13.59 -15.28
N PRO A 61 -4.04 -14.40 -16.36
CA PRO A 61 -3.66 -15.81 -16.24
C PRO A 61 -2.18 -16.03 -15.91
N ASP A 62 -1.33 -15.02 -16.04
CA ASP A 62 0.11 -15.10 -15.79
C ASP A 62 0.45 -14.94 -14.30
N THR A 63 0.01 -15.92 -13.51
CA THR A 63 0.10 -15.84 -12.05
C THR A 63 1.52 -15.99 -11.51
N GLY A 64 2.50 -16.27 -12.37
CA GLY A 64 3.93 -16.26 -12.06
C GLY A 64 4.53 -14.86 -11.97
N HIS A 65 3.80 -13.84 -12.41
CA HIS A 65 4.26 -12.46 -12.44
C HIS A 65 3.47 -11.54 -11.49
N TYR A 66 2.88 -12.12 -10.44
CA TYR A 66 2.25 -11.36 -9.36
C TYR A 66 3.28 -10.85 -8.36
N LEU A 67 3.28 -9.54 -8.13
CA LEU A 67 4.14 -8.84 -7.20
C LEU A 67 3.38 -8.54 -5.91
N PHE A 68 3.97 -8.86 -4.78
CA PHE A 68 3.45 -8.52 -3.46
C PHE A 68 4.29 -7.41 -2.85
N TYR A 69 3.67 -6.54 -2.08
CA TYR A 69 4.37 -5.42 -1.49
C TYR A 69 3.73 -4.99 -0.18
N THR A 70 4.53 -4.40 0.70
CA THR A 70 4.08 -3.85 1.97
C THR A 70 5.00 -2.73 2.44
N GLY A 71 4.61 -2.01 3.47
CA GLY A 71 5.51 -1.06 4.12
C GLY A 71 5.87 0.18 3.29
N GLY A 72 4.97 0.63 2.41
CA GLY A 72 5.22 1.80 1.57
C GLY A 72 6.17 1.56 0.39
N SER A 73 6.41 0.31 0.02
CA SER A 73 7.29 -0.08 -1.10
C SER A 73 6.69 0.11 -2.50
N GLU A 74 5.51 0.71 -2.61
CA GLU A 74 4.77 0.93 -3.86
C GLU A 74 5.62 1.60 -4.95
N ARG A 75 6.31 2.70 -4.63
CA ARG A 75 7.19 3.39 -5.59
C ARG A 75 8.29 2.48 -6.16
N GLN A 76 8.79 1.53 -5.36
CA GLN A 76 9.79 0.58 -5.84
C GLN A 76 9.16 -0.48 -6.75
N VAL A 77 7.95 -0.94 -6.43
CA VAL A 77 7.17 -1.85 -7.30
C VAL A 77 6.92 -1.20 -8.66
N GLU A 78 6.50 0.06 -8.68
CA GLU A 78 6.30 0.84 -9.91
C GLU A 78 7.61 0.94 -10.72
N ALA A 79 8.72 1.30 -10.06
CA ALA A 79 10.02 1.41 -10.71
C ALA A 79 10.54 0.06 -11.25
N PHE A 80 10.28 -1.04 -10.54
CA PHE A 80 10.58 -2.39 -11.01
C PHE A 80 9.76 -2.74 -12.25
N LYS A 81 8.44 -2.54 -12.18
CA LYS A 81 7.51 -2.85 -13.27
C LYS A 81 7.79 -2.02 -14.52
N ALA A 82 8.19 -0.76 -14.37
CA ALA A 82 8.59 0.10 -15.49
C ALA A 82 9.71 -0.49 -16.36
N LYS A 83 10.56 -1.37 -15.80
CA LYS A 83 11.61 -2.09 -16.53
C LYS A 83 11.25 -3.55 -16.86
N ASN A 84 10.26 -4.11 -16.17
CA ASN A 84 9.84 -5.50 -16.29
C ASN A 84 8.35 -5.56 -16.64
N SER A 85 8.04 -5.22 -17.89
CA SER A 85 6.66 -5.29 -18.40
C SER A 85 6.13 -6.72 -18.30
N GLY A 86 4.88 -6.89 -17.86
CA GLY A 86 4.25 -8.20 -17.69
C GLY A 86 4.12 -8.63 -16.23
N TYR A 87 4.73 -7.90 -15.29
CA TYR A 87 4.43 -8.02 -13.88
C TYR A 87 3.21 -7.17 -13.47
N TYR A 88 2.45 -7.71 -12.52
CA TYR A 88 1.23 -7.12 -11.99
C TYR A 88 1.31 -7.03 -10.47
N TYR A 89 0.94 -5.89 -9.90
CA TYR A 89 0.74 -5.74 -8.46
C TYR A 89 -0.72 -5.43 -8.15
N TYR A 90 -1.08 -5.31 -6.86
CA TYR A 90 -2.47 -5.15 -6.42
C TYR A 90 -3.28 -4.12 -7.22
N ASP A 91 -2.70 -2.95 -7.48
CA ASP A 91 -3.42 -1.87 -8.15
C ASP A 91 -3.75 -2.21 -9.61
N ASP A 92 -2.84 -2.89 -10.31
CA ASP A 92 -3.07 -3.37 -11.68
C ASP A 92 -4.20 -4.38 -11.78
N LEU A 93 -4.43 -5.13 -10.71
CA LEU A 93 -5.39 -6.21 -10.69
C LEU A 93 -6.77 -5.72 -10.24
N PHE A 94 -6.84 -4.80 -9.28
CA PHE A 94 -8.09 -4.48 -8.59
C PHE A 94 -8.43 -2.98 -8.58
N ASN A 95 -7.45 -2.07 -8.65
CA ASN A 95 -7.72 -0.64 -8.64
C ASN A 95 -7.93 -0.12 -10.06
N ALA A 96 -9.18 -0.29 -10.53
CA ALA A 96 -9.63 0.25 -11.81
C ALA A 96 -9.60 1.79 -11.81
N HIS A 97 -8.63 2.38 -12.51
CA HIS A 97 -8.52 3.84 -12.69
C HIS A 97 -9.32 4.37 -13.88
N ASN A 98 -9.85 3.48 -14.73
CA ASN A 98 -10.65 3.81 -15.90
C ASN A 98 -11.68 2.70 -16.21
N ASP A 99 -12.72 3.05 -16.96
CA ASP A 99 -13.84 2.17 -17.30
C ASP A 99 -13.44 1.01 -18.24
N ASP A 100 -12.27 1.09 -18.87
CA ASP A 100 -11.72 0.03 -19.75
C ASP A 100 -11.02 -1.09 -18.95
N HIS A 101 -10.93 -0.96 -17.63
CA HIS A 101 -10.28 -1.95 -16.79
C HIS A 101 -11.13 -3.23 -16.68
N PRO A 102 -10.53 -4.45 -16.77
CA PRO A 102 -11.26 -5.71 -16.74
C PRO A 102 -12.18 -5.92 -15.52
N TRP A 103 -11.91 -5.21 -14.42
CA TRP A 103 -12.75 -5.22 -13.23
C TRP A 103 -14.21 -4.87 -13.55
N TYR A 104 -14.46 -3.89 -14.44
CA TYR A 104 -15.82 -3.47 -14.82
C TYR A 104 -16.55 -4.48 -15.71
N GLU A 105 -15.83 -5.40 -16.35
CA GLU A 105 -16.45 -6.52 -17.07
C GLU A 105 -16.83 -7.67 -16.12
N ALA A 106 -16.09 -7.83 -15.02
CA ALA A 106 -16.25 -8.94 -14.08
C ALA A 106 -17.17 -8.63 -12.90
N PHE A 107 -17.25 -7.36 -12.51
CA PHE A 107 -17.96 -6.89 -11.33
C PHE A 107 -18.89 -5.74 -11.68
N ASN A 108 -20.00 -5.67 -10.96
CA ASN A 108 -20.99 -4.63 -11.16
C ASN A 108 -20.81 -3.53 -10.10
N GLU A 109 -20.28 -2.36 -10.49
CA GLU A 109 -19.96 -1.26 -9.56
C GLU A 109 -21.15 -0.77 -8.71
N ASP A 110 -22.38 -0.93 -9.20
CA ASP A 110 -23.61 -0.52 -8.50
C ASP A 110 -24.07 -1.54 -7.46
N ASN A 111 -23.67 -2.81 -7.58
CA ASN A 111 -24.17 -3.91 -6.75
C ASN A 111 -23.09 -4.58 -5.89
N ASP A 112 -21.87 -4.66 -6.41
CA ASP A 112 -20.75 -5.38 -5.83
C ASP A 112 -19.93 -4.45 -4.92
N GLU A 113 -19.78 -4.86 -3.66
CA GLU A 113 -18.89 -4.21 -2.71
C GLU A 113 -17.50 -4.83 -2.78
N ASP A 114 -16.52 -3.98 -3.11
CA ASP A 114 -15.11 -4.35 -3.10
C ASP A 114 -14.65 -4.75 -1.69
N ASP A 115 -13.95 -5.88 -1.60
CA ASP A 115 -13.44 -6.45 -0.35
C ASP A 115 -11.93 -6.68 -0.49
N GLY A 116 -11.16 -5.73 0.04
CA GLY A 116 -9.71 -5.75 -0.01
C GLY A 116 -9.07 -6.96 0.70
N GLU A 117 -9.73 -7.54 1.70
CA GLU A 117 -9.22 -8.76 2.34
C GLU A 117 -9.43 -9.97 1.44
N ALA A 118 -10.59 -10.07 0.78
CA ALA A 118 -10.90 -11.16 -0.15
C ALA A 118 -10.06 -11.09 -1.43
N SER A 119 -9.86 -9.91 -2.01
CA SER A 119 -9.02 -9.72 -3.21
C SER A 119 -7.55 -10.04 -2.94
N SER A 120 -7.02 -9.59 -1.81
CA SER A 120 -5.65 -9.88 -1.33
C SER A 120 -5.43 -11.39 -1.15
N LYS A 121 -6.38 -12.10 -0.51
CA LYS A 121 -6.34 -13.57 -0.39
C LYS A 121 -6.38 -14.26 -1.75
N ALA A 122 -7.25 -13.79 -2.66
CA ALA A 122 -7.38 -14.36 -3.99
C ALA A 122 -6.09 -14.21 -4.81
N MET A 123 -5.43 -13.05 -4.75
CA MET A 123 -4.13 -12.83 -5.39
C MET A 123 -3.08 -13.81 -4.85
N ALA A 124 -2.98 -13.97 -3.53
CA ALA A 124 -2.06 -14.93 -2.90
C ALA A 124 -2.40 -16.39 -3.24
N ALA A 125 -3.68 -16.74 -3.35
CA ALA A 125 -4.14 -18.08 -3.71
C ALA A 125 -3.84 -18.43 -5.17
N LYS A 126 -3.83 -17.44 -6.07
CA LYS A 126 -3.56 -17.63 -7.50
C LYS A 126 -2.08 -17.58 -7.87
N ALA A 127 -1.26 -16.85 -7.13
CA ALA A 127 0.17 -16.69 -7.38
C ALA A 127 0.87 -18.05 -7.61
N SER A 128 1.86 -18.13 -8.49
CA SER A 128 2.59 -19.38 -8.74
C SER A 128 4.06 -19.12 -9.05
N GLY A 129 4.87 -20.18 -9.14
CA GLY A 129 6.27 -20.06 -9.51
C GLY A 129 7.09 -19.29 -8.49
N GLU A 130 7.90 -18.34 -8.94
CA GLU A 130 8.71 -17.49 -8.06
C GLU A 130 7.95 -16.21 -7.70
N VAL A 131 7.55 -16.08 -6.43
CA VAL A 131 6.81 -14.92 -5.95
C VAL A 131 7.80 -13.84 -5.50
N LEU A 132 7.63 -12.62 -5.99
CA LEU A 132 8.48 -11.48 -5.60
C LEU A 132 7.75 -10.61 -4.57
N VAL A 133 8.43 -10.29 -3.47
CA VAL A 133 7.90 -9.50 -2.35
C VAL A 133 8.76 -8.28 -2.07
N PHE A 134 8.16 -7.10 -2.09
CA PHE A 134 8.81 -5.84 -1.74
C PHE A 134 8.40 -5.42 -0.31
N GLY A 135 9.36 -5.05 0.54
CA GLY A 135 9.05 -4.56 1.89
C GLY A 135 8.76 -5.66 2.93
N GLY A 136 8.59 -6.92 2.52
CA GLY A 136 8.11 -8.02 3.40
C GLY A 136 8.95 -8.28 4.65
N ILE A 137 10.28 -8.28 4.53
CA ILE A 137 11.21 -8.57 5.65
C ILE A 137 11.11 -7.54 6.79
N GLU A 138 11.14 -6.24 6.47
CA GLU A 138 11.07 -5.17 7.49
C GLU A 138 9.75 -5.15 8.25
N TYR A 139 8.68 -5.62 7.61
CA TYR A 139 7.32 -5.55 8.12
C TYR A 139 6.82 -6.89 8.69
N LYS A 140 7.73 -7.85 8.91
CA LYS A 140 7.40 -9.12 9.58
C LYS A 140 6.81 -8.83 10.97
N GLY A 141 5.59 -9.33 11.20
CA GLY A 141 4.86 -9.15 12.46
C GLY A 141 4.14 -7.80 12.60
N GLN A 142 4.23 -6.90 11.61
CA GLN A 142 3.40 -5.70 11.58
C GLN A 142 2.00 -6.01 11.03
N ASN A 143 1.02 -5.16 11.35
CA ASN A 143 -0.35 -5.30 10.86
C ASN A 143 -0.46 -4.73 9.43
N SER A 144 -0.43 -5.61 8.42
CA SER A 144 -0.56 -5.26 7.00
C SER A 144 -1.40 -6.30 6.26
N PHE A 145 -1.87 -6.00 5.04
CA PHE A 145 -2.54 -6.99 4.19
C PHE A 145 -1.62 -8.19 3.93
N PHE A 146 -0.36 -7.93 3.56
CA PHE A 146 0.63 -8.98 3.35
C PHE A 146 0.75 -9.95 4.53
N THR A 147 0.90 -9.42 5.74
CA THR A 147 1.07 -10.26 6.93
C THR A 147 -0.20 -10.94 7.42
N ARG A 148 -1.39 -10.41 7.13
CA ARG A 148 -2.66 -10.97 7.64
C ARG A 148 -3.43 -11.83 6.65
N GLN A 149 -3.29 -11.54 5.38
CA GLN A 149 -4.17 -12.09 4.34
C GLN A 149 -3.38 -12.90 3.30
N GLU A 150 -2.10 -12.59 3.08
CA GLU A 150 -1.34 -13.12 1.94
C GLU A 150 -0.32 -14.18 2.37
N ILE A 151 0.54 -13.87 3.35
CA ILE A 151 1.75 -14.67 3.62
C ILE A 151 1.45 -16.13 3.99
N ASP A 152 0.44 -16.39 4.81
CA ASP A 152 0.06 -17.76 5.20
C ASP A 152 -0.42 -18.57 3.98
N ILE A 153 -1.11 -17.92 3.03
CA ILE A 153 -1.58 -18.55 1.79
C ILE A 153 -0.40 -18.80 0.84
N LEU A 154 0.57 -17.89 0.80
CA LEU A 154 1.80 -18.08 0.03
C LEU A 154 2.65 -19.23 0.59
N HIS A 155 2.80 -19.33 1.91
CA HIS A 155 3.47 -20.46 2.56
C HIS A 155 2.78 -21.80 2.23
N LYS A 156 1.45 -21.83 2.27
CA LYS A 156 0.69 -23.01 1.84
C LYS A 156 0.94 -23.36 0.37
N GLY A 157 1.08 -22.33 -0.50
CA GLY A 157 1.46 -22.52 -1.90
C GLY A 157 2.85 -23.13 -2.10
N ILE A 158 3.79 -22.90 -1.17
CA ILE A 158 5.08 -23.62 -1.19
C ILE A 158 4.85 -25.09 -0.81
N GLN A 159 4.03 -25.35 0.21
CA GLN A 159 3.76 -26.71 0.70
C GLN A 159 3.04 -27.58 -0.33
N ASP A 160 2.14 -27.01 -1.12
CA ASP A 160 1.40 -27.71 -2.17
C ASP A 160 2.12 -27.75 -3.53
N GLY A 161 3.26 -27.05 -3.65
CA GLY A 161 4.11 -27.04 -4.84
C GLY A 161 3.68 -26.05 -5.93
N ARG A 162 2.68 -25.20 -5.70
CA ARG A 162 2.28 -24.12 -6.61
C ARG A 162 3.34 -23.01 -6.68
N ILE A 163 3.98 -22.70 -5.56
CA ILE A 163 5.02 -21.68 -5.41
C ILE A 163 6.37 -22.38 -5.19
N ASN A 164 7.38 -22.00 -5.97
CA ASN A 164 8.74 -22.51 -5.85
C ASN A 164 9.49 -21.83 -4.70
N SER A 165 9.32 -20.50 -4.57
CA SER A 165 9.96 -19.69 -3.54
C SER A 165 9.27 -18.34 -3.38
N ILE A 166 9.31 -17.80 -2.16
CA ILE A 166 8.99 -16.40 -1.87
C ILE A 166 10.32 -15.63 -1.81
N ASN A 167 10.57 -14.77 -2.79
CA ASN A 167 11.78 -13.99 -2.94
C ASN A 167 11.55 -12.57 -2.45
N HIS A 168 12.24 -12.18 -1.37
CA HIS A 168 12.19 -10.82 -0.86
C HIS A 168 13.20 -9.96 -1.60
N MET A 169 12.73 -8.85 -2.17
CA MET A 169 13.51 -8.00 -3.06
C MET A 169 14.37 -7.01 -2.28
N ALA A 170 15.60 -6.81 -2.74
CA ALA A 170 16.50 -5.82 -2.17
C ALA A 170 15.97 -4.40 -2.37
N LYS A 171 16.40 -3.44 -1.52
CA LYS A 171 16.08 -2.01 -1.72
C LYS A 171 16.62 -1.54 -3.07
N GLY A 172 15.79 -0.85 -3.85
CA GLY A 172 16.14 -0.36 -5.19
C GLY A 172 16.23 -1.45 -6.27
N ALA A 173 15.74 -2.67 -6.01
CA ALA A 173 15.66 -3.73 -7.01
C ALA A 173 14.82 -3.29 -8.23
N THR A 174 15.41 -3.41 -9.42
CA THR A 174 14.75 -3.20 -10.72
C THR A 174 14.88 -4.40 -11.65
N ASP A 175 15.44 -5.51 -11.18
CA ASP A 175 15.57 -6.78 -11.90
C ASP A 175 15.12 -7.94 -10.98
N PRO A 176 14.41 -8.97 -11.50
CA PRO A 176 13.95 -10.11 -10.71
C PRO A 176 15.05 -10.84 -9.94
N SER A 177 16.30 -10.79 -10.40
CA SER A 177 17.43 -11.46 -9.75
C SER A 177 17.95 -10.73 -8.52
N GLN A 178 17.51 -9.49 -8.26
CA GLN A 178 17.97 -8.67 -7.13
C GLN A 178 17.23 -9.02 -5.84
N VAL A 179 17.39 -10.27 -5.42
CA VAL A 179 16.77 -10.88 -4.24
C VAL A 179 17.72 -10.74 -3.05
N MET A 180 17.21 -10.28 -1.91
CA MET A 180 18.00 -10.20 -0.67
C MET A 180 17.88 -11.45 0.19
N ALA A 181 16.70 -12.08 0.22
CA ALA A 181 16.48 -13.32 0.95
C ALA A 181 15.34 -14.13 0.33
N LYS A 182 15.36 -15.44 0.56
CA LYS A 182 14.26 -16.35 0.22
C LYS A 182 13.57 -16.78 1.50
N GLU A 183 12.24 -16.81 1.49
CA GLU A 183 11.42 -17.31 2.58
C GLU A 183 10.84 -18.68 2.22
N ASP A 184 10.97 -19.63 3.15
CA ASP A 184 10.43 -20.98 3.00
C ASP A 184 8.99 -21.09 3.53
N ALA A 185 8.41 -22.29 3.40
CA ALA A 185 7.05 -22.60 3.87
C ALA A 185 6.82 -22.44 5.38
N ASN A 186 7.88 -22.29 6.19
CA ASN A 186 7.81 -22.10 7.63
C ASN A 186 8.12 -20.66 8.03
N GLY A 187 8.27 -19.75 7.07
CA GLY A 187 8.65 -18.37 7.30
C GLY A 187 10.12 -18.18 7.72
N VAL A 188 10.99 -19.15 7.42
CA VAL A 188 12.43 -19.07 7.66
C VAL A 188 13.11 -18.40 6.47
N PHE A 189 13.96 -17.41 6.75
CA PHE A 189 14.71 -16.69 5.73
C PHE A 189 16.08 -17.31 5.47
N THR A 190 16.40 -17.50 4.19
CA THR A 190 17.75 -17.79 3.70
C THR A 190 18.27 -16.56 2.96
N TRP A 191 19.25 -15.89 3.56
CA TRP A 191 19.85 -14.66 3.03
C TRP A 191 20.78 -14.95 1.85
N GLN A 192 20.71 -14.11 0.82
CA GLN A 192 21.66 -14.15 -0.29
C GLN A 192 23.01 -13.52 0.11
N ASP A 193 24.06 -13.87 -0.61
CA ASP A 193 25.42 -13.35 -0.34
C ASP A 193 25.42 -11.81 -0.30
N GLY A 194 26.01 -11.25 0.76
CA GLY A 194 26.06 -9.80 0.98
C GLY A 194 24.89 -9.22 1.77
N TYR A 195 23.86 -10.01 2.07
CA TYR A 195 22.72 -9.60 2.90
C TYR A 195 22.67 -10.38 4.23
N LYS A 196 21.99 -9.79 5.22
CA LYS A 196 21.76 -10.39 6.54
C LYS A 196 20.51 -9.82 7.21
N GLU A 197 20.13 -10.46 8.32
CA GLU A 197 19.05 -9.98 9.18
C GLU A 197 19.31 -8.54 9.67
N GLY A 198 18.28 -7.70 9.54
CA GLY A 198 18.33 -6.28 9.87
C GLY A 198 18.73 -5.36 8.71
N ASP A 199 19.17 -5.90 7.57
CA ASP A 199 19.37 -5.08 6.38
C ASP A 199 18.04 -4.53 5.88
N LYS A 200 18.04 -3.25 5.47
CA LYS A 200 16.85 -2.59 4.93
C LYS A 200 16.48 -3.15 3.56
N ASN A 201 15.19 -3.27 3.29
CA ASN A 201 14.60 -3.64 2.01
C ASN A 201 13.76 -2.49 1.44
N ALA A 202 12.81 -2.80 0.56
CA ALA A 202 11.96 -1.81 -0.08
C ALA A 202 11.02 -1.05 0.88
N GLY A 203 10.98 -1.39 2.18
CA GLY A 203 10.14 -0.72 3.16
C GLY A 203 10.61 0.70 3.49
N ASN A 204 9.65 1.57 3.82
CA ASN A 204 9.91 2.92 4.34
C ASN A 204 10.10 2.88 5.87
N GLY A 205 10.77 1.85 6.39
CA GLY A 205 11.08 1.71 7.82
C GLY A 205 11.92 2.88 8.33
N SER A 206 11.24 3.88 8.90
CA SER A 206 11.80 5.01 9.67
C SER A 206 13.10 5.59 9.11
N ASP A 207 13.14 5.83 7.80
CA ASP A 207 13.74 7.09 7.37
C ASP A 207 12.58 8.08 7.44
N VAL A 208 12.48 8.76 8.57
CA VAL A 208 11.94 10.13 8.56
C VAL A 208 12.69 10.77 7.41
N VAL A 209 11.97 11.05 6.31
CA VAL A 209 12.42 12.04 5.37
C VAL A 209 12.51 13.29 6.24
N ASP A 210 13.72 13.56 6.71
CA ASP A 210 14.09 14.91 7.03
C ASP A 210 13.89 15.63 5.70
N ASP A 211 12.78 16.34 5.59
CA ASP A 211 12.41 17.19 4.47
C ASP A 211 13.34 18.42 4.38
N SER A 212 14.54 18.36 4.98
CA SER A 212 15.63 19.31 4.78
C SER A 212 16.67 18.73 3.83
N ASP A 213 16.32 18.72 2.55
CA ASP A 213 17.12 19.37 1.51
C ASP A 213 16.51 18.95 0.17
N SER A 214 15.40 19.61 -0.15
CA SER A 214 14.94 19.74 -1.52
C SER A 214 15.93 20.62 -2.28
N ASP A 215 17.08 20.06 -2.69
CA ASP A 215 17.96 20.61 -3.73
C ASP A 215 17.31 20.50 -5.12
N ALA A 216 15.98 20.70 -5.20
CA ALA A 216 15.20 20.76 -6.42
C ALA A 216 15.02 22.22 -6.92
N GLU A 217 15.66 23.19 -6.28
CA GLU A 217 15.65 24.60 -6.72
C GLU A 217 16.85 24.96 -7.63
N ASP A 218 17.89 24.14 -7.71
CA ASP A 218 19.10 24.44 -8.51
C ASP A 218 19.04 24.00 -9.98
N ALA A 219 17.89 23.47 -10.44
CA ALA A 219 17.70 23.08 -11.85
C ALA A 219 16.93 24.11 -12.69
N LEU A 220 16.56 25.26 -12.11
CA LEU A 220 15.82 26.32 -12.82
C LEU A 220 16.63 27.60 -13.08
N ASP A 221 17.81 27.77 -12.48
CA ASP A 221 18.69 28.93 -12.77
C ASP A 221 19.54 28.75 -14.04
N ASP A 222 19.83 27.51 -14.45
CA ASP A 222 20.64 27.22 -15.66
C ASP A 222 19.83 27.23 -16.98
N ALA A 223 18.52 27.48 -16.92
CA ALA A 223 17.65 27.58 -18.11
C ALA A 223 17.42 29.03 -18.58
N GLU A 224 17.68 30.05 -17.75
CA GLU A 224 17.54 31.45 -18.15
C GLU A 224 18.78 31.98 -18.88
N ASP A 225 19.99 31.45 -18.61
CA ASP A 225 21.22 31.87 -19.29
C ASP A 225 21.39 31.25 -20.71
N ALA A 226 20.59 30.26 -21.08
CA ALA A 226 20.64 29.63 -22.41
C ALA A 226 19.76 30.33 -23.48
N LEU A 227 18.94 31.32 -23.08
CA LEU A 227 18.05 32.06 -23.99
C LEU A 227 18.63 33.42 -24.45
N ASP A 228 19.66 33.93 -23.79
CA ASP A 228 20.26 35.24 -24.13
C ASP A 228 21.40 35.14 -25.18
N ASP A 229 21.91 33.94 -25.49
CA ASP A 229 22.93 33.71 -26.52
C ASP A 229 22.34 33.34 -27.90
N TRP A 230 21.01 33.31 -28.04
CA TRP A 230 20.31 33.03 -29.30
C TRP A 230 19.61 34.25 -29.94
N THR A 231 19.84 35.46 -29.41
CA THR A 231 19.28 36.70 -29.99
C THR A 231 20.30 37.82 -30.28
N ARG A 232 21.58 37.47 -30.42
CA ARG A 232 22.60 38.36 -31.03
C ARG A 232 22.90 38.03 -32.48
#